data_AF-A0A3N4M654-F1
#
_entry.id   AF-A0A3N4M654-F1
#
_cell.length_a   1.000
_cell.length_b   1.000
_cell.length_c   1.000
_cell.angle_alpha   90.00
_cell.angle_beta   90.00
_cell.angle_gamma   90.00
#
_symmetry.space_group_name_H-M   'P 1'
#
loop_
_entity.id
_entity.type
_entity.pdbx_description
1 polymer ?
#
loop_
_entity_poly.entity_id
_entity_poly.type
_entity_poly.pdbx_seq_one_letter_code
_entity_poly.pdbx_strand_id
1 'polypeptide(L)'
;MDVHDKATRAYNMSRIKGQNTKPEMLVRKFLFSNGLRYRLHVKELPGKPDIVLSKYRTVIFINGCFWHGHAGCKYYVVPKTRTEWWQQKINGNITNDEKAIHLLEKNGWRVITVWECDLKKQNQEVTLKALLQAVIIN
;
A
#
# COMPACT_ATOMS: atom_id res chain seq x y z
N MET A 1 10.03 20.84 -15.82
CA MET A 1 8.82 21.69 -15.91
C MET A 1 7.66 20.85 -15.41
N ASP A 2 6.85 21.40 -14.49
CA ASP A 2 5.61 20.75 -14.03
C ASP A 2 4.60 20.81 -15.18
N VAL A 3 3.84 19.72 -15.40
CA VAL A 3 2.83 19.64 -16.47
C VAL A 3 1.54 20.36 -16.09
N HIS A 4 1.38 20.71 -14.81
CA HIS A 4 0.21 21.40 -14.28
C HIS A 4 0.59 22.73 -13.64
N ASP A 5 -0.31 23.71 -13.70
CA ASP A 5 -0.17 24.94 -12.94
C ASP A 5 -0.31 24.71 -11.42
N LYS A 6 0.04 25.73 -10.62
CA LYS A 6 0.02 25.62 -9.16
C LYS A 6 -1.37 25.31 -8.59
N ALA A 7 -2.43 25.88 -9.17
CA ALA A 7 -3.80 25.71 -8.69
C ALA A 7 -4.32 24.29 -8.96
N THR A 8 -4.08 23.78 -10.17
CA THR A 8 -4.39 22.42 -10.60
C THR A 8 -3.63 21.40 -9.75
N ARG A 9 -2.35 21.64 -9.47
CA ARG A 9 -1.56 20.76 -8.58
C ARG A 9 -2.11 20.77 -7.15
N ALA A 10 -2.45 21.94 -6.60
CA ALA A 10 -3.03 22.04 -5.27
C ALA A 10 -4.38 21.30 -5.19
N TYR A 11 -5.23 21.46 -6.21
CA TYR A 11 -6.50 20.73 -6.34
C TYR A 11 -6.27 19.22 -6.44
N ASN A 12 -5.36 18.76 -7.29
CA ASN A 12 -5.06 17.33 -7.43
C ASN A 12 -4.58 16.72 -6.11
N MET A 13 -3.68 17.42 -5.40
CA MET A 13 -3.18 16.99 -4.09
C MET A 13 -4.29 16.92 -3.04
N SER A 14 -5.26 17.83 -3.05
CA SER A 14 -6.38 17.81 -2.10
C SER A 14 -7.36 16.67 -2.33
N ARG A 15 -7.36 16.08 -3.54
CA ARG A 15 -8.21 14.93 -3.90
C ARG A 15 -7.57 13.58 -3.54
N ILE A 16 -6.32 13.56 -3.12
CA ILE A 16 -5.62 12.33 -2.71
C ILE A 16 -6.17 11.91 -1.35
N LYS A 17 -6.94 10.81 -1.35
CA LYS A 17 -7.50 10.24 -0.13
C LYS A 17 -6.46 9.36 0.56
N GLY A 18 -6.38 9.47 1.89
CA GLY A 18 -5.50 8.62 2.70
C GLY A 18 -6.09 7.24 3.05
N GLN A 19 -7.32 6.95 2.65
CA GLN A 19 -8.02 5.68 2.94
C GLN A 19 -9.16 5.46 1.94
N ASN A 20 -9.63 4.21 1.86
CA ASN A 20 -10.66 3.75 0.93
C ASN A 20 -10.30 4.08 -0.53
N THR A 21 -9.02 3.97 -0.86
CA THR A 21 -8.56 4.12 -2.24
C THR A 21 -9.12 2.99 -3.10
N LYS A 22 -9.11 3.19 -4.43
CA LYS A 22 -9.53 2.14 -5.39
C LYS A 22 -8.80 0.79 -5.17
N PRO A 23 -7.45 0.74 -5.02
CA PRO A 23 -6.75 -0.53 -4.76
C PRO A 23 -7.17 -1.16 -3.42
N GLU A 24 -7.34 -0.38 -2.36
CA GLU A 24 -7.84 -0.90 -1.07
C GLU A 24 -9.21 -1.56 -1.21
N MET A 25 -10.15 -0.86 -1.84
CA MET A 25 -11.51 -1.37 -2.03
C MET A 25 -11.54 -2.65 -2.87
N LEU A 26 -10.64 -2.75 -3.85
CA LEU A 26 -10.51 -3.93 -4.72
C LEU A 26 -10.05 -5.15 -3.92
N VAL A 27 -8.95 -5.03 -3.16
CA VAL A 27 -8.43 -6.12 -2.31
C VAL A 27 -9.47 -6.50 -1.26
N ARG A 28 -10.09 -5.52 -0.61
CA ARG A 28 -11.14 -5.73 0.41
C ARG A 28 -12.33 -6.52 -0.10
N LYS A 29 -12.85 -6.17 -1.28
CA LYS A 29 -13.96 -6.90 -1.91
C LYS A 29 -13.54 -8.32 -2.26
N PHE A 30 -12.35 -8.49 -2.84
CA PHE A 30 -11.82 -9.79 -3.21
C PHE A 30 -11.68 -10.73 -2.00
N LEU A 31 -11.01 -10.28 -0.92
CA LEU A 31 -10.87 -11.09 0.30
C LEU A 31 -12.22 -11.45 0.91
N PHE A 32 -13.15 -10.48 0.99
CA PHE A 32 -14.50 -10.73 1.52
C PHE A 32 -15.27 -11.74 0.68
N SER A 33 -15.21 -11.65 -0.65
CA SER A 33 -15.87 -12.59 -1.56
C SER A 33 -15.33 -14.02 -1.46
N ASN A 34 -14.08 -14.17 -1.00
CA ASN A 34 -13.46 -15.48 -0.72
C ASN A 34 -13.64 -15.92 0.74
N GLY A 35 -14.56 -15.30 1.50
CA GLY A 35 -14.90 -15.71 2.86
C GLY A 35 -13.96 -15.22 3.97
N LEU A 36 -12.95 -14.41 3.64
CA LEU A 36 -12.01 -13.90 4.64
C LEU A 36 -12.63 -12.70 5.38
N ARG A 37 -12.59 -12.75 6.71
CA ARG A 37 -12.98 -11.65 7.59
C ARG A 37 -11.73 -10.90 8.04
N TYR A 38 -11.79 -9.57 7.97
CA TYR A 38 -10.67 -8.70 8.30
C TYR A 38 -11.11 -7.50 9.14
N ARG A 39 -10.14 -6.91 9.83
CA ARG A 39 -10.22 -5.57 10.43
C ARG A 39 -9.44 -4.58 9.58
N LEU A 40 -9.80 -3.30 9.66
CA LEU A 40 -9.14 -2.22 8.92
C LEU A 40 -8.45 -1.27 9.89
N HIS A 41 -7.28 -0.74 9.51
CA HIS A 41 -6.58 0.37 10.17
C HIS A 41 -6.47 0.22 11.71
N VAL A 42 -6.08 -0.97 12.16
CA VAL A 42 -5.89 -1.29 13.58
C VAL A 42 -4.76 -0.42 14.13
N LYS A 43 -5.10 0.54 15.00
CA LYS A 43 -4.19 1.60 15.47
C LYS A 43 -3.10 1.08 16.40
N GLU A 44 -3.37 -0.04 17.04
CA GLU A 44 -2.51 -0.73 17.99
C GLU A 44 -1.36 -1.47 17.29
N LEU A 45 -1.46 -1.68 15.98
CA LEU A 45 -0.42 -2.36 15.20
C LEU A 45 0.56 -1.36 14.56
N PRO A 46 1.87 -1.67 14.56
CA PRO A 46 2.88 -0.85 13.88
C PRO A 46 2.51 -0.61 12.40
N GLY A 47 2.71 0.61 11.93
CA GLY A 47 2.41 1.00 10.54
C GLY A 47 0.93 1.11 10.19
N LYS A 48 -0.01 0.79 11.11
CA LYS A 48 -1.47 0.80 10.89
C LYS A 48 -1.86 0.07 9.59
N PRO A 49 -1.68 -1.25 9.52
CA PRO A 49 -1.93 -2.01 8.30
C PRO A 49 -3.33 -1.77 7.74
N ASP A 50 -3.45 -1.74 6.42
CA ASP A 50 -4.72 -1.52 5.73
C ASP A 50 -5.72 -2.63 6.07
N ILE A 51 -5.23 -3.87 6.11
CA ILE A 51 -6.05 -5.05 6.36
C ILE A 51 -5.35 -5.95 7.39
N VAL A 52 -6.11 -6.39 8.39
CA VAL A 52 -5.66 -7.33 9.43
C VAL A 52 -6.54 -8.56 9.42
N LEU A 53 -5.91 -9.71 9.16
CA LEU A 53 -6.54 -11.03 9.12
C LEU A 53 -6.14 -11.81 10.38
N SER A 54 -6.81 -11.51 11.49
CA SER A 54 -6.43 -12.03 12.83
C SER A 54 -6.40 -13.57 12.89
N LYS A 55 -7.35 -14.25 12.23
CA LYS A 55 -7.38 -15.73 12.16
C LYS A 55 -6.10 -16.32 11.57
N TYR A 56 -5.50 -15.62 10.62
CA TYR A 56 -4.32 -16.08 9.87
C TYR A 56 -3.02 -15.46 10.37
N ARG A 57 -3.07 -14.69 11.47
CA ARG A 57 -1.94 -13.89 11.98
C ARG A 57 -1.21 -13.12 10.87
N THR A 58 -1.98 -12.57 9.93
CA THR A 58 -1.46 -11.90 8.73
C THR A 58 -1.97 -10.47 8.65
N VAL A 59 -1.09 -9.55 8.26
CA VAL A 59 -1.44 -8.17 7.91
C VAL A 59 -1.07 -7.89 6.46
N ILE A 60 -1.84 -7.02 5.81
CA ILE A 60 -1.63 -6.62 4.42
C ILE A 60 -1.51 -5.10 4.35
N PHE A 61 -0.43 -4.63 3.72
CA PHE A 61 -0.22 -3.25 3.31
C PHE A 61 -0.52 -3.10 1.82
N ILE A 62 -1.29 -2.08 1.45
CA ILE A 62 -1.68 -1.78 0.08
C ILE A 62 -0.99 -0.50 -0.35
N ASN A 63 0.25 -0.64 -0.81
CA ASN A 63 1.15 0.49 -1.00
C ASN A 63 0.96 1.14 -2.37
N GLY A 64 0.71 2.46 -2.34
CA GLY A 64 0.83 3.30 -3.54
C GLY A 64 2.28 3.37 -4.00
N CYS A 65 2.54 3.03 -5.27
CA CYS A 65 3.92 2.89 -5.78
C CYS A 65 4.74 4.17 -5.63
N PHE A 66 4.11 5.34 -5.82
CA PHE A 66 4.77 6.62 -5.69
C PHE A 66 5.14 6.95 -4.23
N TRP A 67 4.19 6.77 -3.30
CA TRP A 67 4.32 7.22 -1.91
C TRP A 67 5.28 6.38 -1.08
N HIS A 68 5.39 5.10 -1.42
CA HIS A 68 6.24 4.13 -0.71
C HIS A 68 7.49 3.74 -1.53
N GLY A 69 7.77 4.44 -2.63
CA GLY A 69 9.01 4.28 -3.38
C GLY A 69 9.23 2.91 -4.00
N HIS A 70 8.26 2.41 -4.77
CA HIS A 70 8.38 1.09 -5.40
C HIS A 70 9.56 1.04 -6.39
N ALA A 71 10.65 0.38 -5.99
CA ALA A 71 11.85 0.24 -6.80
C ALA A 71 11.57 -0.48 -8.14
N GLY A 72 12.15 0.00 -9.23
CA GLY A 72 11.95 -0.57 -10.58
C GLY A 72 10.54 -0.36 -11.18
N CYS A 73 9.65 0.34 -10.48
CA CYS A 73 8.28 0.54 -10.95
C CYS A 73 8.14 1.82 -11.80
N LYS A 74 7.51 1.70 -12.98
CA LYS A 74 7.24 2.85 -13.86
C LYS A 74 6.34 3.93 -13.25
N TYR A 75 5.59 3.61 -12.20
CA TYR A 75 4.72 4.55 -11.49
C TYR A 75 5.43 5.27 -10.33
N TYR A 76 6.68 4.92 -10.05
CA TYR A 76 7.55 5.64 -9.15
C TYR A 76 8.50 6.52 -9.96
N VAL A 77 8.18 7.81 -10.05
CA VAL A 77 9.02 8.81 -10.69
C VAL A 77 9.18 9.98 -9.74
N VAL A 78 10.43 10.29 -9.37
CA VAL A 78 10.72 11.44 -8.51
C VAL A 78 10.38 12.72 -9.27
N PRO A 79 9.51 13.61 -8.74
CA PRO A 79 9.15 14.84 -9.42
C PRO A 79 10.38 15.73 -9.59
N LYS A 80 10.54 16.31 -10.79
CA LYS A 80 11.63 17.27 -11.10
C LYS A 80 11.50 18.60 -10.33
N THR A 81 10.32 18.87 -9.78
CA THR A 81 10.01 20.05 -8.98
C THR A 81 10.12 19.69 -7.50
N ARG A 82 10.92 20.44 -6.72
CA ARG A 82 11.19 20.15 -5.29
C ARG A 82 11.75 18.74 -5.07
N THR A 83 12.66 18.30 -5.94
CA THR A 83 13.24 16.95 -5.96
C THR A 83 13.73 16.49 -4.59
N GLU A 84 14.56 17.30 -3.93
CA GLU A 84 15.14 16.97 -2.61
C GLU A 84 14.05 16.75 -1.55
N TRP A 85 13.05 17.61 -1.52
CA TRP A 85 11.92 17.47 -0.59
C TRP A 85 11.14 16.18 -0.84
N TRP A 86 10.89 15.83 -2.10
CA TRP A 86 10.21 14.59 -2.45
C TRP A 86 11.04 13.36 -2.10
N GLN A 87 12.34 13.37 -2.38
CA GLN A 87 13.24 12.28 -2.00
C GLN A 87 13.27 12.09 -0.49
N GLN A 88 13.44 13.16 0.29
CA GLN A 88 13.42 13.10 1.75
C GLN A 88 12.08 12.56 2.28
N LYS A 89 10.96 13.04 1.73
CA LYS A 89 9.62 12.57 2.13
C LYS A 89 9.42 11.08 1.84
N ILE A 90 9.78 10.63 0.64
CA ILE A 90 9.57 9.23 0.24
C ILE A 90 10.52 8.31 1.00
N ASN A 91 11.78 8.70 1.18
CA ASN A 91 12.74 7.95 2.01
C ASN A 91 12.25 7.83 3.46
N GLY A 92 11.68 8.90 4.01
CA GLY A 92 11.04 8.87 5.33
C GLY A 92 9.89 7.84 5.41
N ASN A 93 9.05 7.76 4.37
CA ASN A 93 8.01 6.74 4.29
C ASN A 93 8.58 5.32 4.24
N ILE A 94 9.57 5.07 3.37
CA ILE A 94 10.25 3.77 3.24
C ILE A 94 10.83 3.32 4.58
N THR A 95 11.58 4.19 5.26
CA THR A 95 12.16 3.88 6.57
C THR A 95 11.09 3.60 7.63
N ASN A 96 9.94 4.28 7.58
CA ASN A 96 8.83 4.00 8.49
C ASN A 96 8.15 2.67 8.18
N ASP A 97 7.99 2.32 6.90
CA ASP A 97 7.45 1.04 6.46
C ASP A 97 8.36 -0.11 6.93
N GLU A 98 9.67 -0.01 6.71
CA GLU A 98 10.66 -0.99 7.17
C GLU A 98 10.58 -1.23 8.68
N LYS A 99 10.52 -0.15 9.48
CA LYS A 99 10.36 -0.23 10.94
C LYS A 99 9.05 -0.92 11.33
N ALA A 100 7.95 -0.58 10.66
CA ALA A 100 6.65 -1.18 10.94
C ALA A 100 6.64 -2.68 10.61
N ILE A 101 7.14 -3.05 9.43
CA ILE A 101 7.25 -4.45 8.98
C ILE A 101 8.08 -5.24 10.00
N HIS A 102 9.26 -4.75 10.36
CA HIS A 102 10.13 -5.43 11.32
C HIS A 102 9.46 -5.66 12.67
N LEU A 103 8.76 -4.65 13.21
CA LEU A 103 8.04 -4.78 14.48
C LEU A 103 6.86 -5.76 14.40
N LEU A 104 6.15 -5.79 13.27
CA LEU A 104 5.05 -6.72 13.03
C LEU A 104 5.57 -8.17 12.99
N GLU A 105 6.63 -8.42 12.22
CA GLU A 105 7.28 -9.73 12.10
C GLU A 105 7.83 -10.20 13.44
N LYS A 106 8.49 -9.33 14.19
CA LYS A 106 8.97 -9.62 15.55
C LYS A 106 7.82 -10.00 16.49
N ASN A 107 6.65 -9.39 16.31
CA ASN A 107 5.43 -9.73 17.05
C ASN A 107 4.71 -10.96 16.47
N GLY A 108 5.36 -11.73 15.60
CA GLY A 108 4.84 -12.95 15.01
C GLY A 108 3.73 -12.73 14.00
N TRP A 109 3.58 -11.51 13.45
CA TRP A 109 2.68 -11.26 12.33
C TRP A 109 3.38 -11.57 11.02
N ARG A 110 2.69 -12.26 10.12
CA ARG A 110 3.10 -12.30 8.73
C ARG A 110 2.69 -11.02 8.03
N VAL A 111 3.60 -10.42 7.28
CA VAL A 111 3.35 -9.19 6.55
C VAL A 111 3.31 -9.48 5.05
N ILE A 112 2.29 -8.98 4.37
CA ILE A 112 2.20 -9.00 2.90
C ILE A 112 2.07 -7.58 2.40
N THR A 113 2.88 -7.22 1.41
CA THR A 113 2.77 -5.94 0.72
C THR A 113 2.20 -6.17 -0.67
N VAL A 114 1.12 -5.46 -1.00
CA VAL A 114 0.49 -5.46 -2.32
C VAL A 114 0.66 -4.08 -2.94
N TRP A 115 1.37 -3.97 -4.05
CA TRP A 115 1.60 -2.70 -4.70
C TRP A 115 0.43 -2.29 -5.61
N GLU A 116 0.14 -0.99 -5.67
CA GLU A 116 -0.93 -0.47 -6.54
C GLU A 116 -0.76 -0.88 -8.02
N CYS A 117 0.49 -0.96 -8.51
CA CYS A 117 0.76 -1.35 -9.89
C CYS A 117 0.35 -2.79 -10.20
N ASP A 118 0.42 -3.67 -9.22
CA ASP A 118 0.08 -5.09 -9.36
C ASP A 118 -1.44 -5.29 -9.38
N LEU A 119 -2.19 -4.32 -8.86
CA LEU A 119 -3.64 -4.28 -8.88
C LEU A 119 -4.21 -3.63 -10.16
N LYS A 120 -3.36 -3.25 -11.13
CA LYS A 120 -3.81 -2.80 -12.45
C LYS A 120 -4.28 -4.01 -13.27
N LYS A 121 -5.20 -3.77 -14.20
CA LYS A 121 -5.92 -4.81 -14.98
C LYS A 121 -5.03 -5.94 -15.53
N GLN A 122 -3.80 -5.65 -15.93
CA GLN A 122 -2.88 -6.62 -16.52
C GLN A 122 -2.43 -7.70 -15.53
N ASN A 123 -2.20 -7.33 -14.27
CA ASN A 123 -1.63 -8.22 -13.24
C ASN A 123 -2.64 -8.58 -12.15
N GLN A 124 -3.75 -7.85 -12.07
CA GLN A 124 -4.72 -7.89 -10.97
C GLN A 124 -5.14 -9.30 -10.59
N GLU A 125 -5.54 -10.14 -11.55
CA GLU A 125 -6.03 -11.49 -11.25
C GLU A 125 -4.95 -12.37 -10.63
N VAL A 126 -3.75 -12.35 -11.21
CA VAL A 126 -2.60 -13.12 -10.73
C VAL A 126 -2.23 -12.68 -9.31
N THR A 127 -2.12 -11.37 -9.08
CA THR A 127 -1.79 -10.80 -7.77
C THR A 127 -2.82 -11.16 -6.71
N LEU A 128 -4.11 -11.07 -7.02
CA LEU A 128 -5.17 -11.41 -6.05
C LEU A 128 -5.20 -12.91 -5.74
N LYS A 129 -5.03 -13.77 -6.74
CA LYS A 129 -4.95 -15.23 -6.52
C LYS A 129 -3.73 -15.60 -5.67
N ALA A 130 -2.57 -15.03 -5.97
CA ALA A 130 -1.35 -15.23 -5.18
C ALA A 130 -1.52 -14.71 -3.74
N LEU A 131 -2.16 -13.57 -3.56
CA LEU A 131 -2.49 -13.04 -2.23
C LEU A 131 -3.37 -14.02 -1.44
N LEU A 132 -4.43 -14.55 -2.06
CA LEU A 132 -5.32 -15.51 -1.40
C LEU A 132 -4.58 -16.78 -1.00
N GLN A 133 -3.80 -17.34 -1.93
CA GLN A 133 -2.98 -18.52 -1.68
C GLN A 133 -1.99 -18.28 -0.55
N ALA A 134 -1.27 -17.16 -0.57
CA ALA A 134 -0.38 -16.79 0.50
C ALA A 134 -1.14 -16.80 1.84
N VAL A 135 -2.32 -16.16 1.93
CA VAL A 135 -3.13 -16.13 3.17
C VAL A 135 -3.58 -17.51 3.64
N ILE A 136 -4.04 -18.37 2.74
CA ILE A 136 -4.70 -19.64 3.11
C ILE A 136 -3.72 -20.81 3.28
N ILE A 137 -2.65 -20.87 2.48
CA ILE A 137 -1.69 -21.99 2.47
C ILE A 137 -0.66 -21.80 3.58
N ASN A 138 -1.16 -21.75 4.82
CA ASN A 138 -0.40 -22.07 6.02
C ASN A 138 -0.78 -23.49 6.45
#